data_AF-A0A2Z3GTX9-F1
#
_entry.id   AF-A0A2Z3GTX9-F1
#
_cell.length_a   1.000
_cell.length_b   1.000
_cell.length_c   1.000
_cell.angle_alpha   90.00
_cell.angle_beta   90.00
_cell.angle_gamma   90.00
#
_symmetry.space_group_name_H-M   'P 1'
#
loop_
_entity.id
_entity.type
_entity.pdbx_description
1 polymer ?
#
loop_
_entity_poly.entity_id
_entity_poly.type
_entity_poly.pdbx_seq_one_letter_code
_entity_poly.pdbx_strand_id
1 'polypeptide(L)'
;MVRLKHGSRAPARPAFKTKDKYRPAGGATTKTVAKRPFRAGSATGTLATVIDAARAYQGTPYLFGGTTRLGLDCSGLLQLAFGEAGVAIPRSSNEQAVWGAPVAAPDLRPGDLIFFGASPGSRTITHVGMVTVVDADGVDFIHASSSLGVVENSFESDYYLSRFIRAVRPHL
;
A
#
# COMPACT_ATOMS: atom_id res chain seq x y z
N MET A 1 12.40 5.37 69.98
CA MET A 1 11.90 5.89 68.68
C MET A 1 12.82 7.02 68.25
N VAL A 2 13.38 6.95 67.03
CA VAL A 2 14.03 7.99 66.19
C VAL A 2 15.22 7.38 65.40
N ARG A 3 15.00 7.24 64.08
CA ARG A 3 15.88 7.60 62.93
C ARG A 3 17.33 7.06 62.85
N LEU A 4 17.65 6.32 61.77
CA LEU A 4 18.41 6.78 60.59
C LEU A 4 19.06 5.63 59.78
N LYS A 5 18.78 5.66 58.47
CA LYS A 5 19.62 5.33 57.29
C LYS A 5 20.63 4.18 57.38
N HIS A 6 20.42 3.18 56.52
CA HIS A 6 21.50 2.53 55.77
C HIS A 6 21.09 2.43 54.30
N GLY A 7 21.87 3.03 53.41
CA GLY A 7 21.83 2.73 51.99
C GLY A 7 22.82 1.62 51.67
N SER A 8 22.57 0.85 50.60
CA SER A 8 23.60 0.47 49.61
C SER A 8 23.04 -0.43 48.50
N ARG A 9 23.34 0.02 47.26
CA ARG A 9 23.74 -0.74 46.05
C ARG A 9 22.75 -1.73 45.42
N ALA A 10 22.16 -1.27 44.31
CA ALA A 10 21.63 -2.13 43.25
C ALA A 10 22.77 -2.88 42.51
N PRO A 11 22.54 -4.10 41.99
CA PRO A 11 23.53 -4.83 41.22
C PRO A 11 23.67 -4.27 39.79
N ALA A 12 24.91 -4.30 39.30
CA ALA A 12 25.34 -3.81 38.00
C ALA A 12 24.80 -4.67 36.83
N ARG A 13 24.44 -4.01 35.72
CA ARG A 13 24.07 -4.62 34.43
C ARG A 13 25.31 -5.21 33.75
N PRO A 14 25.23 -6.38 33.08
CA PRO A 14 26.37 -6.88 32.32
C PRO A 14 26.57 -6.07 31.04
N ALA A 15 27.84 -5.78 30.76
CA ALA A 15 28.31 -5.06 29.58
C ALA A 15 28.22 -5.94 28.32
N PHE A 16 27.58 -5.42 27.26
CA PHE A 16 27.65 -6.03 25.93
C PHE A 16 29.01 -5.72 25.29
N LYS A 17 29.81 -6.77 25.05
CA LYS A 17 31.05 -6.70 24.29
C LYS A 17 30.75 -6.45 22.82
N THR A 18 31.58 -5.63 22.18
CA THR A 18 31.48 -5.29 20.76
C THR A 18 32.36 -6.20 19.90
N LYS A 19 31.94 -6.32 18.63
CA LYS A 19 32.69 -6.68 17.40
C LYS A 19 32.71 -8.16 17.00
N ASP A 20 31.81 -8.47 16.06
CA ASP A 20 32.18 -9.20 14.86
C ASP A 20 31.70 -8.42 13.62
N LYS A 21 32.62 -8.22 12.67
CA LYS A 21 32.40 -7.45 11.45
C LYS A 21 31.66 -8.32 10.44
N TYR A 22 30.34 -8.18 10.34
CA TYR A 22 29.62 -8.70 9.20
C TYR A 22 29.91 -7.84 7.97
N ARG A 23 30.54 -8.43 6.95
CA ARG A 23 30.64 -7.86 5.59
C ARG A 23 29.46 -8.39 4.78
N PRO A 24 28.49 -7.58 4.35
CA PRO A 24 27.58 -8.03 3.32
C PRO A 24 28.32 -8.04 1.98
N ALA A 25 28.40 -9.24 1.37
CA ALA A 25 28.68 -9.40 -0.04
C ALA A 25 27.39 -9.12 -0.83
N GLY A 26 27.50 -8.38 -1.94
CA GLY A 26 26.44 -8.22 -2.94
C GLY A 26 25.39 -7.16 -2.59
N GLY A 27 25.53 -5.95 -3.14
CA GLY A 27 24.55 -4.88 -2.99
C GLY A 27 23.28 -5.15 -3.78
N ALA A 28 22.26 -5.72 -3.13
CA ALA A 28 20.88 -5.56 -3.56
C ALA A 28 20.43 -4.15 -3.18
N THR A 29 20.24 -3.27 -4.17
CA THR A 29 19.62 -1.96 -3.96
C THR A 29 18.18 -2.17 -3.50
N THR A 30 17.91 -1.94 -2.22
CA THR A 30 16.55 -1.94 -1.66
C THR A 30 15.68 -0.96 -2.42
N LYS A 31 14.57 -1.41 -3.02
CA LYS A 31 13.63 -0.53 -3.73
C LYS A 31 12.71 0.14 -2.71
N THR A 32 13.09 1.34 -2.25
CA THR A 32 12.33 2.15 -1.29
C THR A 32 11.03 2.67 -1.91
N VAL A 33 9.97 2.85 -1.10
CA VAL A 33 8.71 3.48 -1.54
C VAL A 33 8.96 4.94 -1.88
N ALA A 34 8.68 5.32 -3.13
CA ALA A 34 8.77 6.70 -3.60
C ALA A 34 7.51 7.05 -4.41
N LYS A 35 7.03 8.29 -4.26
CA LYS A 35 5.99 8.86 -5.13
C LYS A 35 6.50 8.87 -6.56
N ARG A 36 5.70 8.38 -7.50
CA ARG A 36 6.00 8.42 -8.94
C ARG A 36 5.14 9.48 -9.64
N PRO A 37 5.66 10.14 -10.70
CA PRO A 37 4.83 10.91 -11.61
C PRO A 37 3.91 9.96 -12.38
N PHE A 38 2.75 10.45 -12.82
CA PHE A 38 1.85 9.66 -13.63
C PHE A 38 2.47 9.34 -14.99
N ARG A 39 2.41 8.06 -15.35
CA ARG A 39 2.80 7.57 -16.66
C ARG A 39 1.53 7.25 -17.46
N ALA A 40 1.62 7.35 -18.78
CA ALA A 40 0.51 6.98 -19.65
C ALA A 40 0.23 5.48 -19.51
N GLY A 41 -1.00 5.14 -19.12
CA GLY A 41 -1.46 3.76 -19.03
C GLY A 41 -2.04 3.27 -20.36
N SER A 42 -2.17 1.95 -20.50
CA SER A 42 -2.79 1.32 -21.68
C SER A 42 -4.26 0.89 -21.46
N ALA A 43 -4.88 1.31 -20.35
CA ALA A 43 -6.29 1.03 -20.10
C ALA A 43 -7.18 1.71 -21.14
N THR A 44 -8.32 1.09 -21.45
CA THR A 44 -9.33 1.63 -22.38
C THR A 44 -10.73 1.56 -21.76
N GLY A 45 -11.67 2.33 -22.29
CA GLY A 45 -13.07 2.30 -21.87
C GLY A 45 -13.26 2.68 -20.40
N THR A 46 -14.19 2.02 -19.72
CA THR A 46 -14.56 2.29 -18.32
C THR A 46 -13.36 2.32 -17.39
N LEU A 47 -12.43 1.37 -17.51
CA LEU A 47 -11.25 1.32 -16.63
C LEU A 47 -10.30 2.51 -16.81
N ALA A 48 -10.20 3.06 -18.03
CA ALA A 48 -9.43 4.29 -18.25
C ALA A 48 -10.06 5.47 -17.48
N THR A 49 -11.39 5.61 -17.57
CA THR A 49 -12.14 6.63 -16.82
C THR A 49 -11.94 6.48 -15.31
N VAL A 50 -11.97 5.26 -14.78
CA VAL A 50 -11.72 4.99 -13.34
C VAL A 50 -10.30 5.41 -12.95
N ILE A 51 -9.29 5.07 -13.75
CA ILE A 51 -7.90 5.46 -13.49
C ILE A 51 -7.75 6.98 -13.48
N ASP A 52 -8.31 7.67 -14.47
CA ASP A 52 -8.24 9.13 -14.55
C ASP A 52 -8.99 9.80 -13.39
N ALA A 53 -10.15 9.26 -13.01
CA ALA A 53 -10.90 9.71 -11.84
C ALA A 53 -10.10 9.53 -10.55
N ALA A 54 -9.48 8.38 -10.32
CA ALA A 54 -8.62 8.15 -9.15
C ALA A 54 -7.44 9.13 -9.11
N ARG A 55 -6.80 9.37 -10.26
CA ARG A 55 -5.70 10.34 -10.41
C ARG A 55 -6.10 11.77 -10.09
N ALA A 56 -7.36 12.15 -10.33
CA ALA A 56 -7.91 13.46 -9.97
C ALA A 56 -8.02 13.68 -8.45
N TYR A 57 -7.84 12.65 -7.62
CA TYR A 57 -7.76 12.76 -6.16
C TYR A 57 -6.33 12.79 -5.61
N GLN A 58 -5.30 12.80 -6.47
CA GLN A 58 -3.91 12.81 -6.02
C GLN A 58 -3.63 13.92 -5.00
N GLY A 59 -2.94 13.56 -3.92
CA GLY A 59 -2.61 14.46 -2.82
C GLY A 59 -3.71 14.64 -1.77
N THR A 60 -4.93 14.13 -1.99
CA THR A 60 -5.95 14.11 -0.93
C THR A 60 -5.42 13.32 0.27
N PRO A 61 -5.46 13.89 1.50
CA PRO A 61 -4.98 13.21 2.70
C PRO A 61 -5.72 11.92 2.98
N TYR A 62 -5.05 10.98 3.65
CA TYR A 62 -5.71 9.78 4.12
C TYR A 62 -6.60 10.08 5.34
N LEU A 63 -7.82 9.55 5.32
CA LEU A 63 -8.74 9.57 6.44
C LEU A 63 -9.48 8.22 6.48
N PHE A 64 -9.35 7.47 7.58
CA PHE A 64 -10.06 6.20 7.73
C PHE A 64 -11.57 6.40 7.64
N GLY A 65 -12.26 5.63 6.79
CA GLY A 65 -13.68 5.80 6.50
C GLY A 65 -14.00 6.95 5.54
N GLY A 66 -13.00 7.76 5.17
CA GLY A 66 -13.16 8.96 4.34
C GLY A 66 -13.58 8.66 2.91
N THR A 67 -14.48 9.51 2.39
CA THR A 67 -15.09 9.41 1.06
C THR A 67 -15.21 10.77 0.38
N THR A 68 -14.35 11.75 0.73
CA THR A 68 -14.41 13.11 0.17
C THR A 68 -13.02 13.66 -0.13
N ARG A 69 -12.94 14.80 -0.84
CA ARG A 69 -11.66 15.49 -1.10
C ARG A 69 -10.94 16.01 0.14
N LEU A 70 -11.64 16.09 1.29
CA LEU A 70 -11.03 16.44 2.57
C LEU A 70 -10.33 15.26 3.25
N GLY A 71 -10.61 14.04 2.80
CA GLY A 71 -10.00 12.83 3.33
C GLY A 71 -10.59 11.56 2.70
N LEU A 72 -9.71 10.65 2.28
CA LEU A 72 -10.06 9.37 1.65
C LEU A 72 -9.39 8.20 2.35
N ASP A 73 -10.08 7.07 2.45
CA ASP A 73 -9.40 5.78 2.66
C ASP A 73 -9.17 5.05 1.33
N CYS A 74 -8.43 3.94 1.42
CA CYS A 74 -7.99 3.18 0.25
C CYS A 74 -9.15 2.66 -0.60
N SER A 75 -10.14 2.04 0.04
CA SER A 75 -11.34 1.52 -0.62
C SER A 75 -12.32 2.62 -1.04
N GLY A 76 -12.37 3.74 -0.32
CA GLY A 76 -13.19 4.91 -0.62
C GLY A 76 -12.70 5.67 -1.85
N LEU A 77 -11.38 5.75 -2.06
CA LEU A 77 -10.80 6.24 -3.31
C LEU A 77 -11.33 5.45 -4.51
N LEU A 78 -11.28 4.11 -4.45
CA LEU A 78 -11.78 3.27 -5.53
C LEU A 78 -13.29 3.41 -5.69
N GLN A 79 -14.05 3.44 -4.58
CA GLN A 79 -15.49 3.61 -4.66
C GLN A 79 -15.90 4.89 -5.41
N LEU A 80 -15.25 6.01 -5.13
CA LEU A 80 -15.50 7.26 -5.85
C LEU A 80 -15.09 7.15 -7.32
N ALA A 81 -13.88 6.64 -7.59
CA ALA A 81 -13.36 6.54 -8.95
C ALA A 81 -14.23 5.65 -9.87
N PHE A 82 -14.70 4.50 -9.36
CA PHE A 82 -15.65 3.65 -10.08
C PHE A 82 -17.02 4.33 -10.24
N GLY A 83 -17.47 5.07 -9.21
CA GLY A 83 -18.72 5.83 -9.26
C GLY A 83 -18.74 6.90 -10.35
N GLU A 84 -17.63 7.61 -10.56
CA GLU A 84 -17.48 8.58 -11.67
C GLU A 84 -17.59 7.92 -13.05
N ALA A 85 -17.26 6.63 -13.16
CA ALA A 85 -17.46 5.82 -14.37
C ALA A 85 -18.83 5.13 -14.42
N GLY A 86 -19.75 5.45 -13.50
CA GLY A 86 -21.09 4.86 -13.43
C GLY A 86 -21.14 3.44 -12.86
N VAL A 87 -20.08 2.97 -12.21
CA VAL A 87 -19.96 1.61 -11.67
C VAL A 87 -20.03 1.64 -10.13
N ALA A 88 -21.01 0.96 -9.57
CA ALA A 88 -21.09 0.77 -8.12
C ALA A 88 -20.24 -0.43 -7.68
N ILE A 89 -19.36 -0.22 -6.70
CA ILE A 89 -18.54 -1.27 -6.10
C ILE A 89 -18.72 -1.34 -4.58
N PRO A 90 -18.40 -2.48 -3.92
CA PRO A 90 -18.47 -2.58 -2.47
C PRO A 90 -17.59 -1.55 -1.74
N ARG A 91 -17.97 -1.19 -0.51
CA ARG A 91 -17.31 -0.12 0.26
C ARG A 91 -15.99 -0.57 0.88
N SER A 92 -15.87 -1.82 1.32
CA SER A 92 -14.69 -2.29 2.04
C SER A 92 -13.69 -2.99 1.13
N SER A 93 -12.39 -2.88 1.45
CA SER A 93 -11.32 -3.58 0.72
C SER A 93 -11.48 -5.11 0.75
N ASN A 94 -12.04 -5.66 1.82
CA ASN A 94 -12.32 -7.10 1.92
C ASN A 94 -13.40 -7.56 0.93
N GLU A 95 -14.48 -6.78 0.77
CA GLU A 95 -15.52 -7.09 -0.21
C GLU A 95 -15.03 -6.85 -1.64
N GLN A 96 -14.26 -5.78 -1.87
CA GLN A 96 -13.64 -5.51 -3.17
C GLN A 96 -12.69 -6.64 -3.60
N ALA A 97 -12.04 -7.33 -2.66
CA ALA A 97 -11.13 -8.44 -2.93
C ALA A 97 -11.80 -9.72 -3.46
N VAL A 98 -13.13 -9.76 -3.48
CA VAL A 98 -13.93 -10.86 -4.04
C VAL A 98 -14.91 -10.38 -5.11
N TRP A 99 -14.85 -9.11 -5.50
CA TRP A 99 -15.74 -8.49 -6.49
C TRP A 99 -15.28 -8.71 -7.95
N GLY A 100 -14.20 -9.48 -8.16
CA GLY A 100 -13.62 -9.74 -9.48
C GLY A 100 -12.99 -11.12 -9.60
N ALA A 101 -12.52 -11.45 -10.80
CA ALA A 101 -11.79 -12.69 -11.07
C ALA A 101 -10.38 -12.62 -10.47
N PRO A 102 -9.86 -13.67 -9.80
CA PRO A 102 -8.48 -13.69 -9.31
C PRO A 102 -7.46 -13.50 -10.45
N VAL A 103 -6.40 -12.73 -10.20
CA VAL A 103 -5.30 -12.49 -11.14
C VAL A 103 -3.97 -12.83 -10.47
N ALA A 104 -3.10 -13.54 -11.18
CA ALA A 104 -1.73 -13.78 -10.73
C ALA A 104 -0.88 -12.51 -10.94
N ALA A 105 0.09 -12.24 -10.06
CA ALA A 105 0.91 -11.03 -10.14
C ALA A 105 1.59 -10.78 -11.51
N PRO A 106 2.08 -11.81 -12.24
CA PRO A 106 2.64 -11.60 -13.58
C PRO A 106 1.60 -11.21 -14.64
N ASP A 107 0.32 -11.44 -14.40
CA ASP A 107 -0.78 -11.19 -15.33
C ASP A 107 -1.52 -9.87 -15.06
N LEU A 108 -0.97 -9.03 -14.18
CA LEU A 108 -1.52 -7.74 -13.83
C LEU A 108 -1.65 -6.84 -15.07
N ARG A 109 -2.75 -6.11 -15.13
CA ARG A 109 -3.07 -5.13 -16.17
C ARG A 109 -3.62 -3.85 -15.54
N PRO A 110 -3.51 -2.71 -16.24
CA PRO A 110 -4.21 -1.49 -15.84
C PRO A 110 -5.70 -1.75 -15.55
N GLY A 111 -6.16 -1.31 -14.38
CA GLY A 111 -7.52 -1.50 -13.87
C GLY A 111 -7.68 -2.69 -12.91
N ASP A 112 -6.69 -3.58 -12.79
CA ASP A 112 -6.72 -4.63 -11.77
C ASP A 112 -6.61 -4.02 -10.36
N LEU A 113 -7.32 -4.60 -9.39
CA LEU A 113 -7.23 -4.21 -7.99
C LEU A 113 -6.23 -5.12 -7.26
N ILE A 114 -5.33 -4.52 -6.49
CA ILE A 114 -4.30 -5.21 -5.74
C ILE A 114 -4.47 -4.97 -4.24
N PHE A 115 -4.32 -6.04 -3.45
CA PHE A 115 -4.67 -6.06 -2.04
C PHE A 115 -3.46 -6.42 -1.19
N PHE A 116 -3.33 -5.72 -0.07
CA PHE A 116 -2.18 -5.83 0.81
C PHE A 116 -2.61 -6.01 2.27
N GLY A 117 -1.72 -6.64 3.05
CA GLY A 117 -1.83 -6.74 4.49
C GLY A 117 -1.01 -5.68 5.24
N ALA A 118 -1.27 -5.57 6.55
CA ALA A 118 -0.62 -4.56 7.40
C ALA A 118 0.89 -4.84 7.63
N SER A 119 1.29 -6.11 7.59
CA SER A 119 2.66 -6.55 7.84
C SER A 119 3.10 -7.61 6.82
N PRO A 120 4.42 -7.80 6.65
CA PRO A 120 4.96 -8.85 5.78
C PRO A 120 4.37 -10.22 6.09
N GLY A 121 3.89 -10.94 5.06
CA GLY A 121 3.30 -12.28 5.21
C GLY A 121 1.92 -12.31 5.88
N SER A 122 1.29 -11.16 6.16
CA SER A 122 -0.10 -11.12 6.64
C SER A 122 -1.06 -11.75 5.63
N ARG A 123 -2.06 -12.49 6.11
CA ARG A 123 -3.17 -13.03 5.31
C ARG A 123 -4.45 -12.20 5.38
N THR A 124 -4.46 -11.17 6.21
CA THR A 124 -5.61 -10.28 6.39
C THR A 124 -5.44 -9.05 5.51
N ILE A 125 -6.45 -8.79 4.67
CA ILE A 125 -6.49 -7.61 3.81
C ILE A 125 -6.81 -6.39 4.66
N THR A 126 -5.94 -5.39 4.55
CA THR A 126 -6.10 -4.10 5.25
C THR A 126 -5.99 -2.91 4.30
N HIS A 127 -5.56 -3.14 3.06
CA HIS A 127 -5.29 -2.07 2.10
C HIS A 127 -5.56 -2.53 0.67
N VAL A 128 -5.95 -1.59 -0.19
CA VAL A 128 -6.22 -1.82 -1.62
C VAL A 128 -5.65 -0.68 -2.45
N GLY A 129 -5.22 -1.00 -3.67
CA GLY A 129 -4.89 -0.05 -4.72
C GLY A 129 -5.36 -0.56 -6.08
N MET A 130 -5.26 0.29 -7.10
CA MET A 130 -5.60 -0.05 -8.48
C MET A 130 -4.37 0.13 -9.37
N VAL A 131 -4.07 -0.88 -10.18
CA VAL A 131 -3.00 -0.83 -11.17
C VAL A 131 -3.32 0.23 -12.21
N THR A 132 -2.40 1.15 -12.47
CA THR A 132 -2.56 2.23 -13.44
C THR A 132 -1.70 2.02 -14.68
N VAL A 133 -0.53 1.42 -14.52
CA VAL A 133 0.44 1.20 -15.61
C VAL A 133 1.13 -0.15 -15.46
N VAL A 134 1.37 -0.82 -16.57
CA VAL A 134 2.20 -2.02 -16.69
C VAL A 134 3.05 -1.88 -17.94
N ASP A 135 4.37 -1.80 -17.77
CA ASP A 135 5.32 -1.68 -18.88
C ASP A 135 6.72 -2.19 -18.50
N ALA A 136 7.74 -1.87 -19.31
CA ALA A 136 9.11 -2.31 -19.11
C ALA A 136 9.75 -1.84 -17.79
N ASP A 137 9.26 -0.74 -17.20
CA ASP A 137 9.75 -0.24 -15.90
C ASP A 137 9.00 -0.86 -14.71
N GLY A 138 8.00 -1.71 -14.97
CA GLY A 138 7.22 -2.43 -13.97
C GLY A 138 5.76 -2.00 -13.89
N VAL A 139 5.16 -2.27 -12.73
CA VAL A 139 3.75 -2.06 -12.41
C VAL A 139 3.61 -0.89 -11.46
N ASP A 140 2.85 0.12 -11.88
CA ASP A 140 2.43 1.22 -11.02
C ASP A 140 0.98 1.05 -10.60
N PHE A 141 0.68 1.51 -9.39
CA PHE A 141 -0.66 1.51 -8.86
C PHE A 141 -0.94 2.74 -8.03
N ILE A 142 -2.19 3.19 -8.07
CA ILE A 142 -2.69 4.31 -7.29
C ILE A 142 -3.43 3.80 -6.05
N HIS A 143 -3.24 4.47 -4.92
CA HIS A 143 -3.91 4.17 -3.66
C HIS A 143 -3.91 5.38 -2.71
N ALA A 144 -4.76 5.35 -1.69
CA ALA A 144 -4.68 6.30 -0.57
C ALA A 144 -3.70 5.79 0.49
N SER A 145 -2.45 6.29 0.48
CA SER A 145 -1.43 5.97 1.47
C SER A 145 -1.72 6.67 2.80
N SER A 146 -1.61 5.94 3.92
CA SER A 146 -1.80 6.50 5.26
C SER A 146 -0.84 7.64 5.62
N SER A 147 0.33 7.72 4.98
CA SER A 147 1.33 8.76 5.22
C SER A 147 1.49 9.77 4.09
N LEU A 148 1.12 9.42 2.85
CA LEU A 148 1.35 10.26 1.67
C LEU A 148 0.06 10.78 1.02
N GLY A 149 -1.11 10.38 1.52
CA GLY A 149 -2.39 10.61 0.84
C GLY A 149 -2.50 9.81 -0.44
N VAL A 150 -3.38 10.24 -1.35
CA VAL A 150 -3.54 9.58 -2.66
C VAL A 150 -2.28 9.75 -3.50
N VAL A 151 -1.65 8.64 -3.89
CA VAL A 151 -0.35 8.61 -4.56
C VAL A 151 -0.22 7.37 -5.45
N GLU A 152 0.64 7.46 -6.47
CA GLU A 152 1.13 6.30 -7.22
C GLU A 152 2.50 5.84 -6.71
N ASN A 153 2.65 4.53 -6.52
CA ASN A 153 3.90 3.87 -6.18
C ASN A 153 4.13 2.66 -7.10
N SER A 154 5.40 2.21 -7.17
CA SER A 154 5.75 0.95 -7.83
C SER A 154 5.36 -0.23 -6.94
N PHE A 155 4.68 -1.20 -7.55
CA PHE A 155 4.31 -2.48 -6.95
C PHE A 155 5.55 -3.28 -6.51
N GLU A 156 6.65 -3.17 -7.26
CA GLU A 156 7.91 -3.90 -7.04
C GLU A 156 8.76 -3.34 -5.88
N SER A 157 8.29 -2.35 -5.13
CA SER A 157 8.98 -1.97 -3.89
C SER A 157 8.94 -3.10 -2.87
N ASP A 158 10.01 -3.25 -2.08
CA ASP A 158 10.09 -4.31 -1.05
C ASP A 158 8.93 -4.20 -0.04
N TYR A 159 8.47 -2.98 0.21
CA TYR A 159 7.34 -2.71 1.10
C TYR A 159 6.04 -3.34 0.60
N TYR A 160 5.70 -3.16 -0.67
CA TYR A 160 4.45 -3.67 -1.26
C TYR A 160 4.55 -5.15 -1.60
N LEU A 161 5.69 -5.62 -2.14
CA LEU A 161 5.90 -7.04 -2.42
C LEU A 161 5.77 -7.91 -1.17
N SER A 162 6.38 -7.49 -0.05
CA SER A 162 6.31 -8.25 1.20
C SER A 162 4.90 -8.32 1.81
N ARG A 163 4.01 -7.39 1.43
CA ARG A 163 2.63 -7.26 1.94
C ARG A 163 1.56 -7.70 0.95
N PHE A 164 1.94 -8.08 -0.27
CA PHE A 164 0.98 -8.47 -1.30
C PHE A 164 0.24 -9.75 -0.89
N ILE A 165 -1.08 -9.72 -0.99
CA ILE A 165 -1.95 -10.85 -0.67
C ILE A 165 -2.55 -11.45 -1.94
N ARG A 166 -3.18 -10.62 -2.77
CA ARG A 166 -3.83 -11.05 -4.00
C ARG A 166 -4.15 -9.88 -4.92
N ALA A 167 -4.54 -10.20 -6.15
CA ALA A 167 -5.13 -9.27 -7.11
C ALA A 167 -6.45 -9.81 -7.65
N VAL A 168 -7.34 -8.92 -8.08
CA VAL A 168 -8.55 -9.28 -8.83
C VAL A 168 -8.78 -8.33 -10.00
N ARG A 169 -9.39 -8.86 -11.07
CA ARG A 169 -9.85 -8.12 -12.24
C ARG A 169 -11.36 -7.86 -12.13
N PRO A 170 -11.81 -6.59 -12.10
CA PRO A 170 -13.22 -6.23 -12.16
C PRO A 170 -13.95 -6.89 -13.33
N HIS A 171 -15.22 -7.27 -13.12
CA HIS A 171 -16.10 -7.78 -14.18
C HIS A 171 -16.79 -6.61 -14.90
N LEU A 172 -16.07 -5.93 -15.81
CA LEU A 172 -16.55 -4.79 -16.58
C LEU A 172 -16.47 -5.02 -18.09
#